data_AF-A0A6J4XLV6-F1
#
_entry.id   AF-A0A6J4XLV6-F1
#
_cell.length_a   1.000
_cell.length_b   1.000
_cell.length_c   1.000
_cell.angle_alpha   90.00
_cell.angle_beta   90.00
_cell.angle_gamma   90.00
#
_symmetry.space_group_name_H-M   'P 1'
#
loop_
_entity.id
_entity.type
_entity.pdbx_description
1 polymer ?
#
loop_
_entity_poly.entity_id
_entity_poly.type
_entity_poly.pdbx_seq_one_letter_code
_entity_poly.pdbx_strand_id
1 'polypeptide(L)' 'MQSFKEIAYDVLKKAKKPMHVSDLTEEVRKVRSMTGDTPEKTINNACQKHDNIIRVGRGTFQAVK' A
#
# COMPACT_ATOMS: atom_id res chain seq x y z
N MET A 1 11.67 -0.81 12.90
CA MET A 1 11.54 0.04 11.71
C MET A 1 10.42 -0.54 10.85
N GLN A 2 9.26 0.12 10.80
CA GLN A 2 8.13 -0.41 10.01
C GLN A 2 8.51 -0.49 8.53
N SER A 3 8.19 -1.61 7.91
CA SER A 3 8.42 -1.86 6.50
C SER A 3 7.32 -1.23 5.64
N PHE A 4 7.59 -0.92 4.37
CA PHE A 4 6.58 -0.33 3.48
C PHE A 4 5.33 -1.21 3.32
N LYS A 5 5.47 -2.54 3.45
CA LYS A 5 4.35 -3.49 3.41
C LYS A 5 3.42 -3.36 4.62
N GLU A 6 3.97 -3.10 5.81
CA GLU A 6 3.18 -2.90 7.04
C GLU A 6 2.46 -1.55 6.99
N ILE A 7 3.13 -0.49 6.53
CA ILE A 7 2.50 0.83 6.39
C ILE A 7 1.36 0.78 5.37
N ALA A 8 1.59 0.13 4.22
CA ALA A 8 0.54 -0.06 3.21
C ALA A 8 -0.65 -0.85 3.76
N TYR A 9 -0.39 -1.90 4.54
CA TYR A 9 -1.45 -2.66 5.22
C TYR A 9 -2.22 -1.80 6.22
N ASP A 10 -1.54 -1.02 7.06
CA ASP A 10 -2.18 -0.15 8.04
C ASP A 10 -3.06 0.93 7.37
N VAL A 11 -2.59 1.50 6.26
CA VAL A 11 -3.36 2.46 5.46
C VAL A 11 -4.62 1.80 4.87
N LEU A 12 -4.47 0.64 4.22
CA LEU A 12 -5.61 -0.10 3.66
C LEU A 12 -6.61 -0.53 4.75
N LYS A 13 -6.11 -0.95 5.91
CA LYS A 13 -6.94 -1.33 7.07
C LYS A 13 -7.71 -0.16 7.65
N LYS A 14 -7.09 1.02 7.74
CA LYS A 14 -7.76 2.27 8.17
C LYS A 14 -8.80 2.72 7.15
N ALA A 15 -8.50 2.59 5.86
CA ALA A 15 -9.41 2.97 4.78
C ALA A 15 -10.67 2.10 4.72
N LYS A 16 -10.59 0.83 5.15
CA LYS A 16 -11.68 -0.18 5.10
C LYS A 16 -12.32 -0.36 3.71
N LYS A 17 -11.62 0.08 2.66
CA LYS A 17 -12.05 0.00 1.27
C LYS A 17 -10.86 -0.34 0.38
N PRO A 18 -11.08 -0.98 -0.77
CA PRO A 18 -10.02 -1.14 -1.76
C PRO A 18 -9.48 0.22 -2.21
N MET A 19 -8.17 0.31 -2.39
CA MET A 19 -7.51 1.53 -2.89
C MET A 19 -6.64 1.20 -4.10
N HIS A 20 -6.62 2.10 -5.06
CA HIS A 20 -5.67 2.01 -6.17
C HIS A 20 -4.26 2.34 -5.68
N VAL A 21 -3.25 1.80 -6.35
CA VAL A 21 -1.84 1.95 -5.97
C VAL A 21 -1.39 3.41 -5.96
N SER A 22 -1.95 4.26 -6.82
CA SER A 22 -1.71 5.71 -6.82
C SER A 22 -2.12 6.32 -5.48
N ASP A 23 -3.38 6.10 -5.09
CA ASP A 23 -3.98 6.71 -3.89
C ASP A 23 -3.31 6.15 -2.63
N LEU A 24 -3.02 4.85 -2.63
CA LEU A 24 -2.29 4.21 -1.55
C LEU A 24 -0.88 4.80 -1.41
N THR A 25 -0.22 5.13 -2.53
CA THR A 25 1.11 5.74 -2.50
C THR A 25 1.08 7.14 -1.91
N GLU A 26 0.05 7.93 -2.20
CA GLU A 26 -0.15 9.26 -1.60
C GLU A 26 -0.39 9.16 -0.09
N GLU A 27 -1.25 8.25 0.36
CA GLU A 27 -1.51 8.04 1.78
C GLU A 27 -0.26 7.52 2.53
N VAL A 28 0.48 6.59 1.93
CA VAL A 28 1.74 6.11 2.52
C VAL A 28 2.78 7.24 2.60
N ARG A 29 2.84 8.13 1.60
CA ARG A 29 3.71 9.31 1.61
C ARG A 29 3.41 10.28 2.76
N LYS A 30 2.15 10.38 3.19
CA LYS A 30 1.75 11.19 4.37
C LYS A 30 2.27 10.62 5.68
N VAL A 31 2.42 9.28 5.76
CA VAL A 31 2.90 8.59 6.96
C VAL A 31 4.43 8.52 6.98
N ARG A 32 5.04 8.25 5.82
CA ARG A 32 6.49 8.10 5.68
C ARG A 32 6.96 8.78 4.41
N SER A 33 7.87 9.73 4.56
CA SER A 33 8.58 10.33 3.42
C SER A 33 9.30 9.25 2.61
N MET A 34 8.90 9.12 1.35
CA MET A 34 9.53 8.22 0.39
C MET A 34 10.51 9.03 -0.46
N THR A 35 11.81 8.87 -0.21
CA THR A 35 12.87 9.39 -1.06
C THR A 35 13.18 8.39 -2.18
N GLY A 36 12.62 8.61 -3.36
CA GLY A 36 12.88 7.79 -4.55
C GLY A 36 11.96 8.11 -5.72
N ASP A 37 12.42 7.82 -6.93
CA ASP A 37 11.76 8.22 -8.19
C ASP A 37 10.52 7.38 -8.53
N THR A 38 10.38 6.18 -7.96
CA THR A 38 9.26 5.25 -8.27
C THR A 38 8.55 4.73 -7.01
N PRO A 39 7.88 5.58 -6.23
CA PRO A 39 7.20 5.17 -5.01
C PRO A 39 6.05 4.18 -5.29
N GLU A 40 5.30 4.36 -6.38
CA GLU A 40 4.20 3.46 -6.75
C GLU A 40 4.64 2.02 -6.99
N LYS A 41 5.77 1.82 -7.70
CA LYS A 41 6.30 0.47 -7.98
C LYS A 41 6.73 -0.23 -6.70
N THR A 42 7.30 0.52 -5.76
CA THR A 42 7.68 0.03 -4.43
C THR A 42 6.46 -0.38 -3.63
N ILE A 43 5.42 0.45 -3.59
CA ILE A 43 4.16 0.13 -2.89
C ILE A 43 3.44 -1.05 -3.53
N ASN A 44 3.41 -1.13 -4.86
CA ASN A 44 2.83 -2.27 -5.58
C ASN A 44 3.52 -3.59 -5.18
N ASN A 45 4.85 -3.62 -5.26
CA ASN A 45 5.63 -4.78 -4.86
C ASN A 45 5.47 -5.12 -3.37
N ALA A 46 5.36 -4.11 -2.51
CA ALA A 46 5.14 -4.31 -1.08
C ALA A 46 3.76 -4.93 -0.79
N CYS A 47 2.72 -4.48 -1.49
CA CYS A 47 1.37 -5.03 -1.38
C CYS A 47 1.30 -6.48 -1.85
N GLN A 48 1.96 -6.81 -2.97
CA GLN A 48 2.01 -8.18 -3.49
C GLN A 48 2.77 -9.16 -2.58
N LYS A 49 3.71 -8.66 -1.77
CA LYS A 49 4.52 -9.46 -0.84
C LYS A 49 3.92 -9.59 0.55
N HIS A 50 2.69 -9.12 0.77
CA HIS A 50 2.06 -9.11 2.08
C HIS A 50 0.86 -10.07 2.12
N ASP A 51 0.91 -11.06 3.01
CA ASP A 51 -0.07 -12.15 3.06
C ASP A 51 -1.50 -11.68 3.36
N ASN A 52 -1.65 -10.55 4.07
CA ASN A 52 -2.95 -9.97 4.43
C ASN A 52 -3.40 -8.86 3.46
N ILE A 53 -2.85 -8.78 2.26
CA ILE A 53 -3.31 -7.86 1.21
C ILE A 53 -3.64 -8.68 -0.03
N ILE A 54 -4.84 -8.46 -0.58
CA ILE A 54 -5.24 -9.06 -1.86
C ILE A 54 -5.41 -8.00 -2.93
N ARG A 55 -5.17 -8.41 -4.17
CA ARG A 55 -5.42 -7.58 -5.35
C ARG A 55 -6.84 -7.86 -5.86
N VAL A 56 -7.71 -6.86 -5.77
CA VAL A 56 -9.12 -6.97 -6.18
C VAL A 56 -9.39 -6.37 -7.57
N GLY A 57 -8.41 -5.70 -8.18
CA GLY A 57 -8.56 -5.06 -9.48
C GLY A 57 -7.22 -4.65 -10.10
N ARG A 58 -7.27 -3.95 -11.25
CA ARG A 58 -6.06 -3.48 -11.94
C ARG A 58 -5.38 -2.38 -11.12
N GLY A 59 -4.39 -2.79 -10.33
CA GLY A 59 -3.66 -1.87 -9.44
C GLY A 59 -4.41 -1.55 -8.15
N THR A 60 -5.49 -2.28 -7.85
CA THR A 60 -6.33 -2.05 -6.67
C THR A 60 -6.08 -3.13 -5.63
N PHE A 61 -5.79 -2.71 -4.39
CA PHE A 61 -5.47 -3.58 -3.27
C PHE A 61 -6.44 -3.39 -2.12
N GLN A 62 -6.67 -4.45 -1.36
CA GLN A 62 -7.52 -4.46 -0.18
C GLN A 62 -6.83 -5.25 0.94
N ALA A 63 -6.89 -4.73 2.16
CA ALA A 63 -6.45 -5.47 3.34
C ALA A 63 -7.48 -6.56 3.69
N VAL A 64 -6.99 -7.77 3.98
CA VAL A 64 -7.80 -8.94 4.34
C VAL A 64 -7.36 -9.40 5.72
N LYS A 65 -7.92 -8.78 6.76
CA LYS A 65 -7.90 -9.22 8.16
C LYS A 65 -8.68 -8.27 9.05
#